data_AF-C6B8G4-F1
#
_entry.id   AF-C6B8G4-F1
#
_cell.length_a   1.000
_cell.length_b   1.000
_cell.length_c   1.000
_cell.angle_alpha   90.00
_cell.angle_beta   90.00
_cell.angle_gamma   90.00
#
_symmetry.space_group_name_H-M   'P 1'
#
loop_
_entity.id
_entity.type
_entity.pdbx_description
1 polymer ?
#
loop_
_entity_poly.entity_id
_entity_poly.type
_entity_poly.pdbx_seq_one_letter_code
_entity_poly.pdbx_strand_id
1 'polypeptide(L)'
;MFVNLTDGTITRWINMDVVIQMRFDDDKHQTELFLLREHAGPVFVNETPEEIRTLMDIELERLSRAANWNSGGPLGGPNGRRQ
;
A
#
# COMPACT_ATOMS: atom_id res chain seq x y z
N MET A 1 -1.29 -5.53 -0.27
CA MET A 1 -0.56 -4.25 -0.18
C MET A 1 -1.46 -3.21 0.47
N PHE A 2 -0.97 -2.45 1.45
CA PHE A 2 -1.80 -1.45 2.14
C PHE A 2 -1.31 -0.03 1.87
N VAL A 3 -2.23 0.86 1.49
CA VAL A 3 -1.95 2.27 1.26
C VAL A 3 -2.79 3.12 2.20
N ASN A 4 -2.19 4.17 2.76
CA ASN A 4 -2.88 5.10 3.64
C ASN A 4 -3.50 6.22 2.80
N LEU A 5 -4.83 6.34 2.83
CA LEU A 5 -5.60 7.29 2.01
C LEU A 5 -6.55 8.12 2.87
N THR A 6 -6.84 9.35 2.46
CA THR A 6 -7.69 10.29 3.22
C THR A 6 -8.98 10.61 2.49
N ASP A 7 -10.11 10.61 3.19
CA ASP A 7 -11.40 11.09 2.66
C ASP A 7 -11.64 12.60 2.94
N GLY A 8 -10.60 13.27 3.45
CA GLY A 8 -10.63 14.66 3.90
C GLY A 8 -10.81 14.83 5.40
N THR A 9 -11.35 13.83 6.10
CA THR A 9 -11.53 13.87 7.56
C THR A 9 -10.80 12.74 8.26
N ILE A 10 -10.82 11.55 7.68
CA ILE A 10 -10.30 10.32 8.26
C ILE A 10 -9.29 9.71 7.28
N THR A 11 -8.11 9.41 7.79
CA THR A 11 -7.11 8.62 7.06
C THR A 11 -7.25 7.15 7.40
N ARG A 12 -7.24 6.30 6.37
CA ARG A 12 -7.54 4.86 6.48
C ARG A 12 -6.50 4.05 5.70
N TRP A 13 -6.10 2.92 6.27
CA TRP A 13 -5.33 1.92 5.52
C TRP A 13 -6.27 1.11 4.63
N ILE A 14 -6.12 1.25 3.32
CA ILE A 14 -6.87 0.50 2.31
C ILE A 14 -6.00 -0.64 1.80
N ASN A 15 -6.54 -1.86 1.81
CA ASN A 15 -5.91 -2.97 1.14
C ASN A 15 -6.12 -2.83 -0.37
N MET A 16 -5.06 -2.49 -1.10
CA MET A 16 -5.09 -2.30 -2.55
C MET A 16 -5.32 -3.60 -3.32
N ASP A 17 -5.06 -4.77 -2.70
CA ASP A 17 -5.27 -6.07 -3.36
C ASP A 17 -6.76 -6.40 -3.56
N VAL A 18 -7.64 -5.72 -2.82
CA VAL A 18 -9.09 -5.86 -2.96
C VAL A 18 -9.70 -4.74 -3.80
N VAL A 19 -8.94 -3.72 -4.20
CA VAL A 19 -9.44 -2.66 -5.08
C VAL A 19 -9.50 -3.20 -6.51
N ILE A 20 -10.70 -3.24 -7.08
CA ILE A 20 -10.94 -3.75 -8.44
C ILE A 20 -10.99 -2.65 -9.49
N GLN A 21 -11.39 -1.45 -9.09
CA GLN A 21 -11.51 -0.29 -9.97
C GLN A 21 -11.30 0.98 -9.18
N MET A 22 -10.68 1.96 -9.84
CA MET A 22 -10.56 3.35 -9.36
C MET A 22 -11.20 4.26 -10.40
N ARG A 23 -12.00 5.22 -9.95
CA ARG A 23 -12.60 6.25 -10.82
C ARG A 23 -12.34 7.62 -10.19
N PHE A 24 -11.77 8.54 -10.96
CA PHE A 24 -11.66 9.92 -10.52
C PHE A 24 -12.93 10.69 -10.89
N ASP A 25 -13.47 11.45 -9.94
CA ASP A 25 -14.56 12.38 -10.13
C ASP A 25 -13.97 13.80 -10.14
N ASP A 26 -13.80 14.37 -11.34
CA ASP A 26 -13.23 15.70 -11.54
C ASP A 26 -14.06 16.81 -10.88
N ASP A 27 -15.39 16.65 -10.79
CA ASP A 27 -16.25 17.65 -10.17
C ASP A 27 -16.04 17.67 -8.65
N LYS A 28 -15.93 16.49 -8.04
CA LYS A 28 -15.72 16.35 -6.59
C LYS A 28 -14.27 16.39 -6.16
N HIS A 29 -13.32 16.31 -7.09
CA HIS A 29 -11.89 16.16 -6.82
C HIS A 29 -11.60 15.00 -5.87
N GLN A 30 -12.26 13.87 -6.10
CA GLN A 30 -12.12 12.66 -5.28
C GLN A 30 -11.99 11.42 -6.15
N THR A 31 -11.23 10.43 -5.68
CA THR A 31 -11.17 9.10 -6.28
C THR A 31 -12.13 8.15 -5.56
N GLU A 32 -12.93 7.46 -6.34
CA GLU A 32 -13.81 6.37 -5.92
C GLU A 32 -13.09 5.03 -6.08
N LEU A 33 -12.99 4.27 -4.99
CA LEU A 33 -12.41 2.94 -4.94
C LEU A 33 -13.50 1.88 -4.82
N PHE A 34 -13.56 0.98 -5.79
CA PHE A 34 -14.46 -0.16 -5.79
C PHE A 34 -13.72 -1.39 -5.27
N LEU A 35 -14.31 -2.11 -4.30
CA LEU A 35 -13.68 -3.23 -3.60
C LEU A 35 -14.33 -4.58 -3.97
N LEU A 36 -13.52 -5.63 -4.10
CA LEU A 36 -13.92 -6.99 -4.53
C LEU A 36 -14.89 -7.66 -3.54
N ARG A 37 -14.81 -7.31 -2.25
CA ARG A 37 -15.66 -7.85 -1.19
C ARG A 37 -15.86 -6.81 -0.09
N GLU A 38 -17.03 -6.20 -0.07
CA GLU A 38 -17.91 -6.05 1.09
C GLU A 38 -19.13 -5.24 0.65
N HIS A 39 -20.27 -5.46 1.28
CA HIS A 39 -21.55 -4.76 1.03
C HIS A 39 -21.51 -3.25 1.35
N ALA A 40 -20.32 -2.65 1.38
CA ALA A 40 -20.09 -1.22 1.52
C ALA A 40 -19.94 -0.63 0.11
N GLY A 41 -20.59 0.51 -0.13
CA GLY A 41 -20.44 1.25 -1.38
C GLY A 41 -18.99 1.66 -1.66
N PRO A 42 -18.74 2.36 -2.78
CA PRO A 42 -17.41 2.85 -3.12
C PRO A 42 -16.81 3.66 -1.97
N VAL A 43 -15.50 3.50 -1.74
CA VAL A 43 -14.75 4.31 -0.79
C VAL A 43 -14.25 5.54 -1.52
N PHE A 44 -14.57 6.72 -0.99
CA PHE A 44 -14.14 8.00 -1.55
C PHE A 44 -12.87 8.46 -0.84
N VAL A 45 -11.88 8.87 -1.60
CA VAL A 45 -10.59 9.41 -1.11
C VAL A 45 -10.21 10.66 -1.90
N ASN A 46 -9.38 11.52 -1.33
CA ASN A 46 -8.97 12.79 -1.93
C ASN A 46 -7.77 12.62 -2.88
N GLU A 47 -6.97 11.57 -2.67
CA GLU A 47 -5.83 11.29 -3.54
C GLU A 47 -6.31 10.97 -4.96
N THR A 48 -5.63 11.54 -5.94
CA THR A 48 -5.81 11.22 -7.36
C THR A 48 -5.33 9.80 -7.66
N PRO A 49 -5.79 9.17 -8.76
CA PRO A 49 -5.29 7.85 -9.16
C PRO A 49 -3.76 7.80 -9.30
N GLU A 50 -3.14 8.88 -9.77
CA GLU A 50 -1.69 9.02 -9.93
C GLU A 50 -0.96 9.05 -8.58
N GLU A 51 -1.49 9.78 -7.59
CA GLU A 51 -0.96 9.80 -6.22
C GLU A 51 -1.10 8.42 -5.58
N ILE A 52 -2.25 7.76 -5.74
CA ILE A 52 -2.48 6.41 -5.20
C ILE A 52 -1.47 5.42 -5.81
N ARG A 53 -1.21 5.49 -7.13
CA ARG A 53 -0.18 4.65 -7.78
C ARG A 53 1.21 4.91 -7.23
N THR A 54 1.56 6.17 -7.01
CA THR A 54 2.85 6.55 -6.41
C THR A 54 2.98 5.97 -5.00
N LEU A 55 1.92 6.02 -4.19
CA LEU A 55 1.89 5.43 -2.85
C LEU A 55 2.00 3.90 -2.90
N MET A 56 1.40 3.25 -3.89
CA MET A 56 1.56 1.81 -4.14
C MET A 56 3.02 1.46 -4.44
N ASP A 57 3.68 2.21 -5.34
CA ASP A 57 5.08 1.99 -5.69
C ASP A 57 6.01 2.12 -4.48
N ILE A 58 5.77 3.13 -3.63
CA ILE A 58 6.51 3.32 -2.38
C ILE A 58 6.30 2.13 -1.42
N GLU A 59 5.07 1.66 -1.27
CA GLU A 59 4.78 0.51 -0.41
C GLU A 59 5.41 -0.78 -0.95
N LEU A 60 5.38 -0.99 -2.27
CA LEU A 60 6.06 -2.11 -2.92
C LEU A 60 7.57 -2.07 -2.68
N GLU A 61 8.20 -0.90 -2.79
CA GLU A 61 9.61 -0.74 -2.50
C GLU A 61 9.91 -1.04 -1.02
N ARG A 62 9.07 -0.55 -0.10
CA ARG A 62 9.19 -0.83 1.34
C ARG A 62 9.10 -2.33 1.61
N LEU A 63 8.12 -3.02 1.03
CA LEU A 63 7.93 -4.46 1.17
C LEU A 63 9.10 -5.26 0.57
N SER A 64 9.61 -4.84 -0.59
CA SER A 64 10.79 -5.43 -1.23
C SER A 64 12.03 -5.32 -0.33
N ARG A 65 12.29 -4.14 0.24
CA ARG A 65 13.38 -3.92 1.21
C ARG A 65 13.21 -4.78 2.46
N ALA A 66 12.00 -4.88 3.00
CA ALA A 66 11.71 -5.73 4.16
C ALA A 66 11.91 -7.23 3.86
N ALA A 67 11.50 -7.69 2.67
CA ALA A 67 11.73 -9.05 2.22
C ALA A 67 13.23 -9.36 2.05
N ASN A 68 13.99 -8.42 1.48
CA ASN A 68 15.44 -8.52 1.33
C ASN A 68 16.18 -8.48 2.69
N TRP A 69 15.67 -7.74 3.67
CA TRP A 69 16.19 -7.76 5.04
C TRP A 69 15.98 -9.12 5.71
N ASN A 70 14.81 -9.74 5.52
CA ASN A 70 14.49 -11.05 6.10
C ASN A 70 15.25 -12.22 5.45
N SER A 71 15.65 -12.10 4.18
CA SER A 71 16.52 -13.08 3.51
C SER A 71 18.02 -12.87 3.78
N GLY A 72 18.38 -11.75 4.43
CA GLY A 72 19.74 -11.36 4.77
C GLY A 72 20.01 -11.27 6.29
N GLY A 73 19.33 -12.08 7.12
CA GLY A 73 19.74 -12.28 8.51
C GLY A 73 21.23 -12.68 8.58
N PRO A 74 21.97 -12.34 9.65
CA PRO A 74 23.42 -12.41 9.66
C PRO A 74 23.86 -13.84 9.33
N LEU A 75 24.32 -14.02 8.08
CA LEU A 75 25.05 -15.21 7.67
C LEU A 75 26.19 -15.32 8.68
N GLY A 76 26.16 -16.42 9.44
CA GLY A 76 27.14 -16.71 10.47
C GLY A 76 28.53 -16.33 10.00
N GLY A 77 29.21 -15.52 10.81
CA GLY A 77 30.57 -15.10 10.52
C GLY A 77 31.44 -16.33 10.25
N PRO A 78 32.23 -16.35 9.16
CA PRO A 78 33.21 -17.40 8.99
C PRO A 78 34.33 -17.15 9.98
N ASN A 79 34.53 -18.11 10.89
CA ASN A 79 35.72 -18.32 11.72
C ASN A 79 35.96 -17.42 12.94
N GLY A 80 35.62 -17.97 14.12
CA GLY A 80 36.29 -17.75 15.39
C GLY A 80 36.41 -19.08 16.14
N ARG A 81 37.55 -19.75 15.98
CA ARG A 81 37.91 -21.10 16.48
C ARG A 81 37.95 -21.21 18.02
N ARG A 82 37.59 -22.43 18.48
CA ARG A 82 38.19 -23.28 19.54
C ARG A 82 37.85 -23.05 21.03
N GLN A 83 37.51 -24.20 21.63
CA GLN A 83 37.49 -24.63 23.04
C GLN A 83 36.25 -24.27 23.85
#